data_AF-A0A414B867-F1
#
_entry.id   AF-A0A414B867-F1
#
_cell.length_a   1.000
_cell.length_b   1.000
_cell.length_c   1.000
_cell.angle_alpha   90.00
_cell.angle_beta   90.00
_cell.angle_gamma   90.00
#
_symmetry.space_group_name_H-M   'P 1'
#
loop_
_entity.id
_entity.type
_entity.pdbx_description
1 polymer ?
#
loop_
_entity_poly.entity_id
_entity_poly.type
_entity_poly.pdbx_seq_one_letter_code
_entity_poly.pdbx_strand_id
1 'polypeptide(L)' 'MSANAQTKATAKYQQKVGLVSKSYKLRKEIVDAYATACKKAGVSAAGQLTKMMTAFIEETEKEK' A
#
# COMPACT_ATOMS: atom_id res chain seq x y z
N MET A 1 18.83 -19.16 6.99
CA MET A 1 18.46 -19.15 5.55
C MET A 1 19.06 -17.93 4.91
N SER A 2 20.17 -18.08 4.18
CA SER A 2 20.87 -16.98 3.51
C SER A 2 20.02 -16.43 2.37
N ALA A 3 19.84 -15.11 2.31
CA ALA A 3 19.05 -14.45 1.27
C ALA A 3 19.65 -14.70 -0.13
N ASN A 4 18.84 -15.20 -1.06
CA ASN A 4 19.20 -15.46 -2.46
C ASN A 4 19.55 -14.12 -3.16
N ALA A 5 20.36 -14.16 -4.23
CA ALA A 5 20.76 -12.99 -5.02
C ALA A 5 19.57 -12.11 -5.47
N GLN A 6 18.45 -12.72 -5.85
CA GLN A 6 17.17 -12.08 -6.14
C GLN A 6 16.64 -11.29 -4.93
N THR A 7 16.68 -11.85 -3.73
CA THR A 7 16.20 -11.16 -2.50
C THR A 7 17.02 -9.90 -2.21
N LYS A 8 18.34 -9.95 -2.44
CA LYS A 8 19.22 -8.79 -2.31
C LYS A 8 18.94 -7.73 -3.39
N ALA A 9 18.67 -8.14 -4.62
CA ALA A 9 18.33 -7.24 -5.71
C ALA A 9 16.99 -6.52 -5.46
N THR A 10 15.96 -7.27 -5.04
CA THR A 10 14.65 -6.71 -4.68
C THR A 10 14.76 -5.72 -3.52
N ALA A 11 15.54 -6.04 -2.48
CA ALA A 11 15.76 -5.12 -1.36
C ALA A 11 16.45 -3.81 -1.80
N LYS A 12 17.49 -3.89 -2.65
CA LYS A 12 18.16 -2.69 -3.20
C LYS A 12 17.20 -1.83 -4.03
N TYR A 13 16.35 -2.46 -4.84
CA TYR A 13 15.35 -1.75 -5.62
C TYR A 13 14.34 -1.04 -4.72
N GLN A 14 13.76 -1.76 -3.75
CA GLN A 14 12.79 -1.20 -2.81
C GLN A 14 13.35 0.01 -2.06
N GLN A 15 14.61 -0.05 -1.61
CA GLN A 15 15.29 1.09 -1.01
C GLN A 15 15.44 2.26 -1.98
N LYS A 16 15.84 1.99 -3.23
CA LYS A 16 16.01 3.03 -4.26
C LYS A 16 14.70 3.77 -4.57
N VAL A 17 13.57 3.06 -4.59
CA VAL A 17 12.26 3.65 -4.90
C VAL A 17 11.45 4.05 -3.66
N GLY A 18 12.05 3.97 -2.46
CA GLY A 18 11.39 4.37 -1.21
C GLY A 18 10.20 3.49 -0.78
N LEU A 19 10.12 2.24 -1.26
CA LEU A 19 9.06 1.32 -0.89
C LEU A 19 9.26 0.82 0.55
N VAL A 20 8.30 1.12 1.42
CA VAL A 20 8.27 0.63 2.80
C VAL A 20 7.14 -0.39 2.96
N SER A 21 7.48 -1.61 3.40
CA SER A 21 6.47 -2.62 3.74
C SER A 21 5.99 -2.40 5.17
N LYS A 22 4.89 -1.67 5.34
CA LYS A 22 4.16 -1.61 6.61
C LYS A 22 2.99 -2.57 6.57
N SER A 23 2.99 -3.56 7.46
CA SER A 23 1.88 -4.50 7.62
C SER A 23 0.98 -4.09 8.79
N TYR A 24 -0.30 -3.89 8.50
CA TYR A 24 -1.34 -3.65 9.50
C TYR A 24 -2.28 -4.85 9.55
N LYS A 25 -2.77 -5.18 10.75
CA LYS A 25 -3.85 -6.17 10.89
C LYS A 25 -5.19 -5.46 10.71
N LEU A 26 -5.92 -5.81 9.66
CA LEU A 26 -7.26 -5.30 9.36
C LEU A 26 -8.29 -6.42 9.53
N ARG A 27 -9.56 -6.05 9.78
CA ARG A 27 -10.65 -7.01 9.82
C ARG A 27 -10.87 -7.59 8.43
N LYS A 28 -11.03 -8.92 8.35
CA LYS A 28 -11.21 -9.63 7.07
C LYS A 28 -12.40 -9.08 6.27
N GLU A 29 -13.53 -8.84 6.93
CA GLU A 29 -14.75 -8.31 6.31
C GLU A 29 -14.50 -6.98 5.57
N ILE A 30 -13.68 -6.10 6.14
CA ILE A 30 -13.34 -4.79 5.55
C ILE A 30 -12.45 -5.00 4.33
N VAL A 31 -11.46 -5.88 4.43
CA VAL A 31 -10.52 -6.16 3.33
C VAL A 31 -11.24 -6.78 2.13
N ASP A 32 -12.14 -7.74 2.38
CA ASP A 32 -12.91 -8.40 1.32
C ASP A 32 -13.91 -7.44 0.65
N ALA A 33 -14.60 -6.61 1.44
CA ALA A 33 -15.48 -5.57 0.91
C ALA A 33 -14.70 -4.54 0.08
N TYR A 34 -13.54 -4.10 0.57
CA TYR A 34 -12.66 -3.16 -0.14
C TYR A 34 -12.14 -3.74 -1.46
N ALA A 35 -11.70 -5.00 -1.45
CA ALA A 35 -11.25 -5.68 -2.67
C ALA A 35 -12.38 -5.79 -3.70
N THR A 36 -13.60 -6.09 -3.25
CA THR A 36 -14.80 -6.14 -4.11
C THR A 36 -15.12 -4.76 -4.68
N ALA A 37 -15.05 -3.70 -3.88
CA ALA A 37 -15.26 -2.33 -4.33
C ALA A 37 -14.21 -1.90 -5.37
N CYS A 38 -12.93 -2.20 -5.14
CA CYS A 38 -11.85 -1.90 -6.07
C CYS A 38 -12.04 -2.63 -7.42
N LYS A 39 -12.44 -3.91 -7.39
CA LYS A 39 -12.77 -4.68 -8.60
C LYS A 39 -13.93 -4.06 -9.37
N LYS A 40 -15.01 -3.66 -8.69
CA LYS A 40 -16.16 -3.00 -9.32
C LYS A 40 -15.78 -1.65 -9.95
N ALA A 41 -14.90 -0.90 -9.29
CA ALA A 41 -14.41 0.38 -9.78
C ALA A 41 -13.30 0.25 -10.85
N GLY A 42 -12.80 -0.96 -11.15
CA GLY A 42 -11.73 -1.18 -12.11
C GLY A 42 -10.36 -0.65 -11.66
N VAL A 43 -10.14 -0.48 -10.36
CA VAL A 43 -8.90 0.06 -9.79
C VAL A 43 -8.14 -1.00 -8.98
N SER A 44 -6.83 -0.82 -8.86
CA SER A 44 -6.03 -1.66 -7.97
C SER A 44 -6.25 -1.25 -6.52
N ALA A 45 -6.33 -2.23 -5.61
CA ALA A 45 -6.47 -1.97 -4.18
C ALA A 45 -5.33 -1.12 -3.62
N ALA A 46 -4.09 -1.34 -4.10
CA ALA A 46 -2.95 -0.53 -3.72
C ALA A 46 -3.09 0.93 -4.19
N GLY A 47 -3.48 1.15 -5.45
CA GLY A 47 -3.64 2.50 -5.99
C GLY A 47 -4.76 3.29 -5.31
N GLN A 48 -5.90 2.64 -5.06
CA GLN A 48 -6.99 3.26 -4.31
C GLN A 48 -6.58 3.56 -2.86
N LEU A 49 -5.79 2.70 -2.22
CA LEU A 49 -5.32 2.92 -0.85
C LEU A 49 -4.36 4.11 -0.80
N THR A 50 -3.41 4.21 -1.75
CA THR A 50 -2.51 5.37 -1.86
C THR A 50 -3.29 6.66 -2.04
N LYS A 51 -4.33 6.66 -2.90
CA LYS A 51 -5.18 7.84 -3.09
C LYS A 51 -5.87 8.28 -1.80
N MET A 52 -6.43 7.34 -1.03
CA MET A 52 -7.08 7.63 0.25
C MET A 52 -6.07 8.14 1.29
N MET A 53 -4.86 7.57 1.34
CA MET A 53 -3.79 8.03 2.23
C MET A 53 -3.34 9.46 1.89
N THR A 54 -3.12 9.77 0.61
CA THR A 54 -2.73 11.13 0.17
C THR A 54 -3.81 12.14 0.48
N ALA A 55 -5.09 11.82 0.18
CA ALA A 55 -6.21 12.71 0.47
C ALA A 55 -6.30 13.04 1.96
N PHE A 56 -6.09 12.05 2.83
CA PHE A 56 -6.08 12.27 4.29
C PHE A 56 -4.90 13.15 4.74
N ILE A 57 -3.71 12.97 4.18
CA ILE A 57 -2.55 13.84 4.46
C ILE A 57 -2.89 15.29 4.09
N GLU A 58 -3.37 15.50 2.86
CA GLU A 58 -3.71 16.84 2.36
C GLU A 58 -4.82 17.52 3.17
N GLU A 59 -5.80 16.75 3.66
CA GLU A 59 -6.84 17.27 4.56
C GLU A 59 -6.24 17.73 5.89
N THR A 60 -5.40 16.90 6.51
CA THR A 60 -4.76 17.22 7.79
C THR A 60 -3.76 18.38 7.73
N GLU A 61 -3.16 18.64 6.56
CA GLU A 61 -2.26 19.79 6.38
C GLU A 61 -3.00 21.11 6.15
N LYS A 62 -4.24 21.08 5.66
CA LYS A 62 -5.07 22.26 5.44
C LYS A 62 -5.75 22.79 6.71
N GLU A 63 -5.83 21.97 7.76
CA GLU A 63 -6.41 22.34 9.06
C GLU A 63 -5.39 22.97 10.03
N LYS A 64 -4.13 23.21 9.60
CA LYS A 64 -3.12 23.96 10.35
C LYS A 64 -2.97 25.39 9.85
#